data_AF-A0A2T1HQN4-F1
#
_entry.id   AF-A0A2T1HQN4-F1
#
_cell.length_a   1.000
_cell.length_b   1.000
_cell.length_c   1.000
_cell.angle_alpha   90.00
_cell.angle_beta   90.00
_cell.angle_gamma   90.00
#
_symmetry.space_group_name_H-M   'P 1'
#
loop_
_entity.id
_entity.type
_entity.pdbx_description
1 polymer ?
#
loop_
_entity_poly.entity_id
_entity_poly.type
_entity_poly.pdbx_seq_one_letter_code
_entity_poly.pdbx_strand_id
1 'polypeptide(L)' 'MAAQPRTENAAPATLGKFTVTPSDGAFRMRIETEGGDVLDLTATREQIDVLADHLDDLLAETEEDDEAEEDED' A
#
# COMPACT_ATOMS: atom_id res chain seq x y z
N MET A 1 25.28 17.58 -16.62
CA MET A 1 23.90 17.52 -16.09
C MET A 1 23.47 16.06 -16.16
N ALA A 2 23.43 15.34 -15.03
CA ALA A 2 22.99 13.95 -15.02
C ALA A 2 21.47 13.94 -15.17
N ALA A 3 20.97 13.21 -16.17
CA ALA A 3 19.54 12.97 -16.33
C ALA A 3 19.04 12.19 -15.11
N GLN A 4 18.06 12.76 -14.41
CA GLN A 4 17.28 12.01 -13.42
C GLN A 4 16.58 10.86 -14.18
N PRO A 5 16.61 9.61 -13.70
CA PRO A 5 15.80 8.56 -14.32
C PRO A 5 14.35 9.00 -14.19
N ARG A 6 13.75 9.30 -15.33
CA ARG A 6 12.32 9.53 -15.50
C ARG A 6 11.66 8.29 -14.92
N THR A 7 10.89 8.44 -13.84
CA THR A 7 10.05 7.35 -13.32
C THR A 7 9.17 6.94 -14.50
N GLU A 8 9.54 5.84 -15.14
CA GLU A 8 8.72 5.21 -16.15
C GLU A 8 7.42 4.89 -15.42
N ASN A 9 6.29 5.34 -15.98
CA ASN A 9 4.98 5.05 -15.42
C ASN A 9 4.77 3.54 -15.62
N ALA A 10 5.35 2.75 -14.72
CA ALA A 10 5.23 1.31 -14.73
C ALA A 10 3.75 0.97 -14.61
N ALA A 11 3.29 0.00 -15.39
CA ALA A 11 1.93 -0.52 -15.25
C ALA A 11 1.65 -0.83 -13.77
N PRO A 12 0.41 -0.60 -13.28
CA PRO A 12 0.09 -0.86 -11.88
C PRO A 12 0.51 -2.29 -11.52
N ALA A 13 1.35 -2.42 -10.50
CA ALA A 13 1.87 -3.70 -10.06
C ALA A 13 0.96 -4.28 -8.97
N THR A 14 0.65 -5.57 -9.08
CA THR A 14 -0.10 -6.29 -8.06
C THR A 14 0.71 -6.36 -6.77
N LEU A 15 0.10 -5.94 -5.67
CA LEU A 15 0.66 -6.07 -4.33
C LEU A 15 0.76 -7.56 -3.97
N GLY A 16 1.96 -8.05 -3.68
CA GLY A 16 2.18 -9.42 -3.22
C GLY A 16 2.23 -9.51 -1.70
N LYS A 17 3.02 -8.65 -1.04
CA LYS A 17 3.16 -8.66 0.42
C LYS A 17 3.39 -7.28 0.99
N PHE A 18 2.63 -6.94 2.03
CA PHE A 18 2.82 -5.76 2.84
C PHE A 18 3.30 -6.16 4.25
N THR A 19 4.30 -5.48 4.81
CA THR A 19 4.82 -5.78 6.14
C THR A 19 5.28 -4.51 6.84
N VAL A 20 4.87 -4.34 8.10
CA VAL A 20 5.34 -3.26 8.98
C VAL A 20 6.04 -3.87 10.18
N THR A 21 7.24 -3.39 10.49
CA THR A 21 8.05 -3.87 11.62
C THR A 21 8.56 -2.70 12.46
N PRO A 22 8.53 -2.78 13.80
CA PRO A 22 9.18 -1.78 14.65
C PRO A 22 10.69 -1.72 14.38
N SER A 23 11.26 -0.51 14.32
CA SER A 23 12.70 -0.29 14.11
C SER A 23 13.14 1.00 14.80
N ASP A 24 13.98 0.90 15.84
CA ASP A 24 14.66 2.03 16.51
C ASP A 24 13.80 3.29 16.76
N GLY A 25 12.63 3.11 17.38
CA GLY A 25 11.72 4.22 17.70
C GLY A 25 10.84 4.70 16.53
N ALA A 26 10.95 4.05 15.38
CA ALA A 26 10.13 4.23 14.19
C ALA A 26 9.62 2.86 13.69
N PHE A 27 9.11 2.82 12.47
CA PHE A 27 8.65 1.61 11.79
C PHE A 27 9.31 1.49 10.42
N ARG A 28 9.73 0.28 10.07
CA ARG A 28 10.09 -0.08 8.71
C ARG A 28 8.89 -0.70 8.01
N MET A 29 8.50 -0.09 6.90
CA MET A 29 7.48 -0.62 5.99
C MET A 29 8.16 -1.28 4.80
N ARG A 30 7.65 -2.43 4.41
CA ARG A 30 8.09 -3.17 3.22
C ARG A 30 6.86 -3.50 2.38
N ILE A 31 6.92 -3.10 1.12
CA ILE A 31 5.90 -3.39 0.10
C ILE A 31 6.59 -4.20 -0.99
N GLU A 32 6.11 -5.42 -1.21
CA GLU A 32 6.62 -6.35 -2.20
C GLU A 32 5.53 -6.63 -3.24
N THR A 33 5.85 -6.48 -4.52
CA THR A 33 4.95 -6.84 -5.62
C THR A 33 5.04 -8.33 -5.91
N GLU A 34 4.04 -8.90 -6.60
CA GLU A 34 4.13 -10.29 -7.07
C GLU A 34 5.29 -10.52 -8.06
N GLY A 35 5.71 -9.45 -8.75
CA GLY A 35 6.89 -9.46 -9.63
C GLY A 35 8.22 -9.52 -8.86
N GLY A 36 8.19 -9.39 -7.53
CA GLY A 36 9.36 -9.41 -6.66
C GLY A 36 10.03 -8.05 -6.49
N ASP A 37 9.43 -6.96 -6.97
CA ASP A 37 9.91 -5.61 -6.69
C ASP A 37 9.62 -5.26 -5.23
N VAL A 38 10.61 -4.69 -4.54
CA VAL A 38 10.52 -4.35 -3.13
C VAL A 38 10.75 -2.86 -2.93
N LEU A 39 9.79 -2.19 -2.28
CA LEU A 39 9.92 -0.85 -1.74
C LEU A 39 10.04 -0.92 -0.22
N ASP A 40 11.19 -0.49 0.30
CA ASP A 40 11.47 -0.38 1.73
C ASP A 40 11.48 1.08 2.16
N LEU A 41 10.72 1.42 3.21
CA LEU A 41 10.54 2.77 3.72
C LEU A 41 10.67 2.78 5.24
N THR A 42 11.08 3.92 5.80
CA THR A 42 10.99 4.18 7.24
C THR A 42 9.91 5.23 7.48
N ALA A 43 9.01 4.96 8.41
CA ALA A 43 7.90 5.81 8.78
C ALA A 43 7.84 5.98 10.30
N THR A 44 7.40 7.16 10.74
CA THR A 44 7.08 7.40 12.14
C THR A 44 5.75 6.76 12.51
N ARG A 45 5.45 6.66 13.81
CA ARG A 45 4.15 6.15 14.29
C ARG A 45 2.96 6.92 13.70
N GLU A 46 3.01 8.25 13.76
CA GLU A 46 1.93 9.11 13.26
C GLU A 46 1.68 8.89 11.77
N GLN A 47 2.73 8.64 10.98
CA GLN A 47 2.60 8.34 9.56
C GLN A 47 1.98 6.96 9.30
N ILE A 48 2.28 5.95 10.14
CA ILE A 48 1.62 4.65 10.06
C ILE A 48 0.14 4.77 10.40
N ASP A 49 -0.21 5.55 11.43
CA ASP A 49 -1.60 5.76 11.85
C ASP A 49 -2.41 6.40 10.70
N VAL A 50 -1.89 7.47 10.07
CA VAL A 50 -2.54 8.10 8.90
C VAL A 50 -2.69 7.14 7.71
N LEU A 51 -1.69 6.28 7.49
CA LEU A 51 -1.74 5.28 6.41
C LEU A 51 -2.80 4.21 6.68
N ALA A 52 -2.95 3.77 7.93
CA ALA A 52 -3.98 2.80 8.30
C ALA A 52 -5.37 3.38 8.11
N ASP A 53 -5.61 4.61 8.60
CA ASP A 53 -6.91 5.29 8.46
C ASP A 53 -7.31 5.42 6.98
N HIS A 54 -6.39 5.85 6.11
CA HIS A 54 -6.68 5.97 4.68
C HIS A 54 -6.89 4.63 3.98
N LEU A 55 -6.22 3.57 4.41
CA LEU A 55 -6.45 2.23 3.85
C LEU A 55 -7.83 1.70 4.26
N ASP A 56 -8.23 1.91 5.52
CA ASP A 56 -9.54 1.51 6.02
C ASP A 56 -10.66 2.24 5.26
N ASP A 57 -10.53 3.56 5.05
CA ASP A 57 -11.49 4.34 4.25
C ASP A 57 -11.61 3.80 2.82
N LEU A 58 -10.48 3.54 2.16
CA LEU A 58 -10.47 3.03 0.78
C LEU A 58 -11.08 1.63 0.67
N LEU A 59 -10.85 0.77 1.66
CA LEU A 59 -11.42 -0.58 1.67
C LEU A 59 -12.94 -0.52 1.88
N ALA A 60 -13.41 0.34 2.78
CA ALA A 60 -14.84 0.54 3.00
C ALA A 60 -15.58 1.04 1.74
N GLU A 61 -14.95 1.92 0.94
CA GLU A 61 -15.52 2.36 -0.35
C GLU A 61 -15.64 1.22 -1.39
N THR A 62 -14.81 0.18 -1.28
CA THR A 62 -14.86 -0.98 -2.19
C THR A 62 -15.79 -2.09 -1.72
N GLU A 63 -16.07 -2.18 -0.42
CA GLU A 63 -17.01 -3.17 0.15
C GLU A 63 -18.47 -2.87 -0.24
N GLU A 64 -18.84 -1.59 -0.47
CA GLU A 64 -20.17 -1.23 -0.98
C GLU A 64 -20.45 -1.79 -2.40
N ASP A 65 -19.42 -2.17 -3.17
CA ASP A 65 -19.55 -2.71 -4.53
C ASP A 65 -19.69 -4.26 -4.54
N ASP A 66 -19.21 -4.94 -3.49
CA ASP A 66 -19.29 -6.41 -3.35
C ASP A 66 -20.62 -6.89 -2.70
N GLU A 67 -21.31 -6.04 -1.92
CA GLU A 67 -22.59 -6.39 -1.27
C GLU A 67 -23.83 -6.27 -2.20
N ALA A 68 -23.67 -5.74 -3.42
CA ALA A 68 -24.79 -5.49 -4.35
C ALA A 68 -25.21 -6.71 -5.20
N GLU A 69 -24.54 -7.86 -5.09
CA GLU A 69 -24.85 -9.09 -5.88
C GLU A 69 -25.66 -10.16 -5.11
N GLU A 70 -26.11 -9.90 -3.88
CA GLU A 70 -26.90 -10.86 -3.08
C GLU A 70 -28.34 -10.39 -2.82
N ASP A 71 -29.12 -10.14 -3.88
CA ASP A 71 -30.59 -9.99 -3.78
C ASP A 71 -31.28 -10.55 -5.07
N GLU A 72 -31.24 -11.87 -5.24
CA GLU A 72 -32.16 -12.60 -6.14
C GLU A 72 -32.78 -13.80 -5.40
N ASP A 73 -33.91 -13.59 -4.71
CA ASP A 73 -34.88 -14.63 -4.31
C ASP A 73 -36.34 -14.15 -4.49
#